data_AF-A0A5C4XAQ0-F1
#
_entry.id   AF-A0A5C4XAQ0-F1
#
_cell.length_a   1.000
_cell.length_b   1.000
_cell.length_c   1.000
_cell.angle_alpha   90.00
_cell.angle_beta   90.00
_cell.angle_gamma   90.00
#
_symmetry.space_group_name_H-M   'P 1'
#
loop_
_entity.id
_entity.type
_entity.pdbx_description
1 polymer ?
#
loop_
_entity_poly.entity_id
_entity_poly.type
_entity_poly.pdbx_seq_one_letter_code
_entity_poly.pdbx_strand_id
1 'polypeptide(L)'
;MSCRHKKQVSYLEGVALGLFLATLAFLFAFMFIDFKLANDDWVGFFGSIVVALFSIGAAWLALQGNKAQIQQAADLEEERRLRSLAAARAMLPAVLSEICQIAQNNLRLRFVPGHGPIGSELPAATVFQPMPEGVIPVLKEVIQYADAATQDRLSNILRHFQVFEARRVGAEIALLEPMVTQGQLSTYNAISEVLGWAAVYAISESAFRFARGISSSIPSAIGAADVRRAFFSAGIVLESYPLLEQRLTARAQEGRLELRWND
;
A
#
# COMPACT_ATOMS: atom_id res chain seq x y z
N MET A 1 -22.04 15.02 -3.81
CA MET A 1 -21.34 16.17 -3.19
C MET A 1 -20.54 17.04 -4.18
N SER A 2 -20.79 16.98 -5.50
CA SER A 2 -20.01 17.70 -6.55
C SER A 2 -20.48 19.15 -6.83
N CYS A 3 -21.62 19.58 -6.27
CA CYS A 3 -22.23 20.86 -6.64
C CYS A 3 -21.63 22.10 -5.96
N ARG A 4 -20.88 21.94 -4.85
CA ARG A 4 -20.25 23.10 -4.16
C ARG A 4 -18.96 23.59 -4.84
N HIS A 5 -18.21 22.72 -5.51
CA HIS A 5 -16.88 23.05 -6.02
C HIS A 5 -16.92 23.92 -7.29
N LYS A 6 -17.91 23.70 -8.18
CA LYS A 6 -18.12 24.56 -9.37
C LYS A 6 -18.41 26.02 -9.02
N LYS A 7 -18.99 26.31 -7.84
CA LYS A 7 -19.34 27.68 -7.44
C LYS A 7 -18.13 28.52 -7.04
N GLN A 8 -17.05 27.91 -6.53
CA GLN A 8 -15.87 28.66 -6.08
C GLN A 8 -14.97 29.09 -7.24
N VAL A 9 -14.76 28.23 -8.24
CA VAL A 9 -13.96 28.55 -9.43
C VAL A 9 -14.60 29.71 -10.22
N SER A 10 -15.92 29.69 -10.38
CA SER A 10 -16.66 30.75 -11.07
C SER A 10 -16.60 32.11 -10.35
N TYR A 11 -16.45 32.13 -9.02
CA TYR A 11 -16.34 33.38 -8.27
C TYR A 11 -14.96 34.05 -8.49
N LEU A 12 -13.88 33.27 -8.54
CA LEU A 12 -12.53 33.80 -8.78
C LEU A 12 -12.36 34.33 -10.20
N GLU A 13 -12.98 33.69 -11.19
CA GLU A 13 -13.05 34.22 -12.56
C GLU A 13 -13.80 35.56 -12.62
N GLY A 14 -14.91 35.68 -11.88
CA GLY A 14 -15.67 36.93 -11.79
C GLY A 14 -14.88 38.07 -11.12
N VAL A 15 -14.12 37.77 -10.06
CA VAL A 15 -13.27 38.75 -9.37
C VAL A 15 -12.07 39.16 -10.23
N ALA A 16 -11.41 38.22 -10.89
CA ALA A 16 -10.28 38.51 -11.78
C ALA A 16 -10.72 39.34 -13.00
N LEU A 17 -11.84 38.98 -13.62
CA LEU A 17 -12.45 39.76 -14.71
C LEU A 17 -12.86 41.16 -14.22
N GLY A 18 -13.48 41.25 -13.04
CA GLY A 18 -13.87 42.51 -12.43
C GLY A 18 -12.67 43.43 -12.16
N LEU A 19 -11.57 42.88 -11.63
CA LEU A 19 -10.33 43.62 -11.40
C LEU A 19 -9.68 44.07 -12.71
N PHE A 20 -9.67 43.21 -13.73
CA PHE A 20 -9.15 43.54 -15.07
C PHE A 20 -9.97 44.66 -15.74
N LEU A 21 -11.31 44.59 -15.66
CA LEU A 21 -12.17 45.63 -16.20
C LEU A 21 -12.02 46.94 -15.42
N ALA A 22 -11.86 46.87 -14.09
CA ALA A 22 -11.63 48.04 -13.25
C ALA A 22 -10.28 48.72 -13.56
N THR A 23 -9.19 47.96 -13.76
CA THR A 23 -7.91 48.53 -14.18
C THR A 23 -7.98 49.17 -15.55
N LEU A 24 -8.66 48.53 -16.50
CA LEU A 24 -8.83 49.06 -17.86
C LEU A 24 -9.64 50.36 -17.85
N ALA A 25 -10.72 50.42 -17.05
CA ALA A 25 -11.50 51.63 -16.83
C ALA A 25 -10.69 52.76 -16.17
N PHE A 26 -9.88 52.45 -15.15
CA PHE A 26 -9.02 53.43 -14.49
C PHE A 26 -7.93 53.96 -15.43
N LEU A 27 -7.30 53.10 -16.23
CA LEU A 27 -6.32 53.51 -17.25
C LEU A 27 -6.93 54.49 -18.26
N PHE A 28 -8.14 54.20 -18.76
CA PHE A 28 -8.85 55.11 -19.66
C PHE A 28 -9.20 56.45 -18.99
N ALA A 29 -9.65 56.43 -17.73
CA ALA A 29 -9.96 57.65 -16.99
C ALA A 29 -8.70 58.51 -16.77
N PHE A 30 -7.56 57.89 -16.40
CA PHE A 30 -6.29 58.59 -16.23
C PHE A 30 -5.79 59.18 -17.55
N MET A 31 -5.86 58.43 -18.66
CA MET A 31 -5.48 58.93 -19.98
C MET A 31 -6.29 60.17 -20.40
N PHE A 32 -7.58 60.22 -20.04
CA PHE A 32 -8.44 61.39 -20.28
C PHE A 32 -8.10 62.60 -19.41
N ILE A 33 -7.70 62.36 -18.15
CA ILE A 33 -7.30 63.42 -17.21
C ILE A 33 -5.93 64.00 -17.59
N ASP A 34 -5.00 63.15 -18.01
CA ASP A 34 -3.65 63.52 -18.44
C ASP A 34 -3.68 64.47 -19.65
N PHE A 35 -4.62 64.24 -20.57
CA PHE A 35 -4.87 65.13 -21.72
C PHE A 35 -5.30 66.56 -21.32
N LYS A 36 -5.63 66.83 -20.05
CA LYS A 36 -6.19 68.10 -19.57
C LYS A 36 -5.29 68.88 -18.61
N LEU A 37 -4.19 68.32 -18.10
CA LEU A 37 -3.33 68.96 -17.09
C LEU A 37 -1.92 69.20 -17.63
N ALA A 38 -1.44 70.46 -17.61
CA ALA A 38 -0.19 70.89 -18.23
C ALA A 38 1.07 70.78 -17.33
N ASN A 39 1.00 70.10 -16.17
CA ASN A 39 2.12 69.95 -15.24
C ASN A 39 2.64 68.50 -15.26
N ASP A 40 3.68 68.25 -16.06
CA ASP A 40 4.19 66.91 -16.39
C ASP A 40 4.80 66.11 -15.22
N ASP A 41 5.50 66.75 -14.28
CA ASP A 41 6.31 66.01 -13.29
C ASP A 41 5.48 65.24 -12.24
N TRP A 42 4.36 65.82 -11.81
CA TRP A 42 3.54 65.23 -10.75
C TRP A 42 2.72 64.03 -11.25
N VAL A 43 2.32 64.06 -12.52
CA VAL A 43 1.55 62.99 -13.15
C VAL A 43 2.42 61.74 -13.37
N GLY A 44 3.68 61.92 -13.79
CA GLY A 44 4.63 60.82 -13.99
C GLY A 44 4.97 60.03 -12.71
N PHE A 45 5.15 60.72 -11.59
CA PHE A 45 5.43 60.09 -10.29
C PHE A 45 4.24 59.24 -9.79
N PHE A 46 3.03 59.80 -9.81
CA PHE A 46 1.83 59.06 -9.38
C PHE A 46 1.50 57.89 -10.30
N GLY A 47 1.66 58.07 -11.62
CA GLY A 47 1.51 56.99 -12.59
C GLY A 47 2.41 55.80 -12.29
N SER A 48 3.69 56.07 -11.97
CA SER A 48 4.68 55.03 -11.66
C SER A 48 4.33 54.23 -10.40
N ILE A 49 3.85 54.89 -9.33
CA ILE A 49 3.41 54.22 -8.09
C ILE A 49 2.19 53.34 -8.35
N VAL A 50 1.21 53.84 -9.10
CA VAL A 50 -0.01 53.09 -9.42
C VAL A 50 0.32 51.84 -10.23
N VAL A 51 1.16 51.96 -11.27
CA VAL A 51 1.62 50.80 -12.05
C VAL A 51 2.38 49.80 -11.19
N ALA A 52 3.24 50.25 -10.28
CA ALA A 52 3.98 49.36 -9.39
C ALA A 52 3.04 48.60 -8.44
N LEU A 53 2.06 49.28 -7.84
CA LEU A 53 1.05 48.65 -6.96
C LEU A 53 0.19 47.64 -7.72
N PHE A 54 -0.26 47.97 -8.93
CA PHE A 54 -0.99 47.03 -9.78
C PHE A 54 -0.12 45.83 -10.17
N SER A 55 1.15 46.06 -10.48
CA SER A 55 2.08 44.97 -10.81
C SER A 55 2.25 44.01 -9.63
N ILE A 56 2.40 44.54 -8.41
CA ILE A 56 2.48 43.74 -7.18
C ILE A 56 1.16 42.99 -6.93
N GLY A 57 0.03 43.68 -7.07
CA GLY A 57 -1.30 43.09 -6.91
C GLY A 57 -1.58 41.97 -7.90
N ALA A 58 -1.24 42.18 -9.17
CA ALA A 58 -1.35 41.17 -10.23
C ALA A 58 -0.44 39.97 -9.96
N ALA A 59 0.82 40.21 -9.56
CA ALA A 59 1.74 39.13 -9.20
C ALA A 59 1.23 38.31 -8.00
N TRP A 60 0.66 38.98 -6.98
CA TRP A 60 0.07 38.31 -5.82
C TRP A 60 -1.15 37.47 -6.19
N LEU A 61 -2.06 37.99 -7.01
CA LEU A 61 -3.23 37.25 -7.51
C LEU A 61 -2.82 36.06 -8.39
N ALA A 62 -1.84 36.25 -9.28
CA ALA A 62 -1.30 35.17 -10.09
C ALA A 62 -0.69 34.07 -9.21
N LEU A 63 0.05 34.43 -8.15
CA LEU A 63 0.60 33.48 -7.19
C LEU A 63 -0.50 32.71 -6.45
N GLN A 64 -1.59 33.37 -6.05
CA GLN A 64 -2.73 32.70 -5.44
C GLN A 64 -3.43 31.74 -6.41
N GLY A 65 -3.64 32.17 -7.66
CA GLY A 65 -4.20 31.33 -8.71
C GLY A 65 -3.37 30.07 -8.95
N ASN A 66 -2.04 30.21 -9.05
CA ASN A 66 -1.12 29.09 -9.22
C ASN A 66 -1.17 28.12 -8.04
N LYS A 67 -1.22 28.63 -6.80
CA LYS A 67 -1.35 27.76 -5.60
C LYS A 67 -2.67 26.97 -5.61
N ALA A 68 -3.78 27.62 -5.95
CA ALA A 68 -5.09 26.95 -6.03
C ALA A 68 -5.11 25.89 -7.13
N GLN A 69 -4.51 26.17 -8.30
CA GLN A 69 -4.39 25.19 -9.39
C GLN A 69 -3.52 23.99 -9.00
N ILE A 70 -2.39 24.21 -8.30
CA ILE A 70 -1.53 23.11 -7.81
C ILE A 70 -2.27 22.24 -6.80
N GLN A 71 -3.01 22.86 -5.87
CA GLN A 71 -3.82 22.10 -4.90
C GLN A 71 -4.91 21.29 -5.59
N GLN A 72 -5.63 21.90 -6.54
CA GLN A 72 -6.66 21.20 -7.30
C GLN A 72 -6.09 20.03 -8.13
N ALA A 73 -4.91 20.21 -8.73
CA ALA A 73 -4.23 19.14 -9.45
C ALA A 73 -3.81 17.99 -8.50
N ALA A 74 -3.30 18.31 -7.31
CA ALA A 74 -2.95 17.32 -6.30
C ALA A 74 -4.19 16.56 -5.79
N ASP A 75 -5.30 17.26 -5.55
CA ASP A 75 -6.57 16.66 -5.11
C ASP A 75 -7.16 15.71 -6.18
N LEU A 76 -7.11 16.11 -7.46
CA LEU A 76 -7.57 15.27 -8.56
C LEU A 76 -6.71 14.00 -8.73
N GLU A 77 -5.39 14.12 -8.56
CA GLU A 77 -4.48 12.97 -8.64
C GLU A 77 -4.68 12.03 -7.44
N GLU A 78 -4.87 12.57 -6.24
CA GLU A 78 -5.20 11.76 -5.06
C GLU A 78 -6.55 11.05 -5.21
N GLU A 79 -7.57 11.73 -5.72
CA GLU A 79 -8.87 11.11 -6.01
C GLU A 79 -8.73 9.99 -7.05
N ARG A 80 -7.92 10.21 -8.10
CA ARG A 80 -7.61 9.19 -9.10
C ARG A 80 -6.90 7.99 -8.47
N ARG A 81 -5.88 8.23 -7.63
CA ARG A 81 -5.15 7.19 -6.89
C ARG A 81 -6.10 6.35 -6.04
N LEU A 82 -6.99 6.98 -5.27
CA LEU A 82 -7.95 6.29 -4.41
C LEU A 82 -8.97 5.46 -5.19
N ARG A 83 -9.46 5.96 -6.34
CA ARG A 83 -10.35 5.19 -7.22
C ARG A 83 -9.65 3.97 -7.82
N SER A 84 -8.41 4.13 -8.29
CA SER A 84 -7.60 3.03 -8.80
C SER A 84 -7.31 1.99 -7.70
N LEU A 85 -6.97 2.43 -6.49
CA LEU A 85 -6.78 1.53 -5.36
C LEU A 85 -8.06 0.76 -5.02
N ALA A 86 -9.21 1.44 -4.99
CA ALA A 86 -10.49 0.80 -4.70
C ALA A 86 -10.84 -0.29 -5.74
N ALA A 87 -10.58 -0.02 -7.03
CA ALA A 87 -10.78 -0.98 -8.11
C ALA A 87 -9.85 -2.20 -7.96
N ALA A 88 -8.53 -1.98 -7.82
CA ALA A 88 -7.56 -3.06 -7.66
C ALA A 88 -7.84 -3.92 -6.41
N ARG A 89 -8.24 -3.26 -5.31
CA ARG A 89 -8.56 -3.90 -4.04
C ARG A 89 -9.78 -4.82 -4.11
N ALA A 90 -10.70 -4.62 -5.06
CA ALA A 90 -11.88 -5.47 -5.21
C ALA A 90 -11.54 -6.94 -5.51
N MET A 91 -10.41 -7.18 -6.19
CA MET A 91 -9.94 -8.52 -6.55
C MET A 91 -9.04 -9.15 -5.47
N LEU A 92 -8.50 -8.33 -4.55
CA LEU A 92 -7.52 -8.75 -3.57
C LEU A 92 -8.00 -9.88 -2.64
N PRO A 93 -9.27 -9.93 -2.15
CA PRO A 93 -9.71 -11.04 -1.31
C PRO A 93 -9.61 -12.42 -1.98
N ALA A 94 -9.94 -12.51 -3.28
CA ALA A 94 -9.84 -13.77 -4.01
C ALA A 94 -8.38 -14.23 -4.11
N VAL A 95 -7.48 -13.30 -4.48
CA VAL A 95 -6.04 -13.54 -4.57
C VAL A 95 -5.44 -13.95 -3.22
N LEU A 96 -5.78 -13.26 -2.14
CA LEU A 96 -5.30 -13.61 -0.80
C LEU A 96 -5.79 -15.00 -0.37
N SER A 97 -7.03 -15.37 -0.72
CA SER A 97 -7.56 -16.70 -0.44
C SER A 97 -6.76 -17.78 -1.18
N GLU A 98 -6.42 -17.54 -2.44
CA GLU A 98 -5.61 -18.45 -3.25
C GLU A 98 -4.20 -18.62 -2.68
N ILE A 99 -3.54 -17.51 -2.29
CA ILE A 99 -2.23 -17.55 -1.63
C ILE A 99 -2.30 -18.32 -0.30
N CYS A 100 -3.34 -18.12 0.50
CA CYS A 100 -3.55 -18.86 1.73
C CYS A 100 -3.68 -20.37 1.49
N GLN A 101 -4.45 -20.79 0.48
CA GLN A 101 -4.60 -22.21 0.12
C GLN A 101 -3.27 -22.81 -0.33
N ILE A 102 -2.51 -22.11 -1.16
CA ILE A 102 -1.19 -22.54 -1.63
C ILE A 102 -0.21 -22.66 -0.47
N ALA A 103 -0.18 -21.65 0.42
CA ALA A 103 0.69 -21.66 1.59
C ALA A 103 0.37 -22.84 2.52
N GLN A 104 -0.92 -23.12 2.76
CA GLN A 104 -1.35 -24.30 3.53
C GLN A 104 -0.91 -25.60 2.86
N ASN A 105 -1.10 -25.74 1.55
CA ASN A 105 -0.68 -26.92 0.80
C ASN A 105 0.84 -27.13 0.93
N ASN A 106 1.63 -26.09 0.62
CA ASN A 106 3.08 -26.16 0.60
C ASN A 106 3.67 -26.41 2.00
N LEU A 107 3.04 -25.84 3.03
CA LEU A 107 3.37 -26.11 4.44
C LEU A 107 3.21 -27.59 4.77
N ARG A 108 2.13 -28.23 4.33
CA ARG A 108 1.80 -29.64 4.64
C ARG A 108 2.73 -30.65 3.97
N LEU A 109 3.42 -30.29 2.89
CA LEU A 109 4.34 -31.18 2.16
C LEU A 109 5.53 -31.68 3.00
N ARG A 110 5.81 -31.04 4.13
CA ARG A 110 6.90 -31.40 5.03
C ARG A 110 6.45 -32.21 6.24
N PHE A 111 5.20 -32.63 6.32
CA PHE A 111 4.67 -33.39 7.46
C PHE A 111 4.31 -34.81 7.05
N VAL A 112 4.61 -35.77 7.93
CA VAL A 112 4.22 -37.17 7.73
C VAL A 112 2.68 -37.28 7.80
N PRO A 113 2.02 -37.96 6.86
CA PRO A 113 0.56 -38.14 6.89
C PRO A 113 0.10 -38.88 8.16
N GLY A 114 -1.19 -38.74 8.50
CA GLY A 114 -1.81 -39.48 9.62
C GLY A 114 -1.71 -38.85 11.01
N HIS A 115 -1.09 -37.67 11.13
CA HIS A 115 -0.90 -36.98 12.42
C HIS A 115 -1.73 -35.69 12.55
N GLY A 116 -2.71 -35.50 11.67
CA GLY A 116 -3.66 -34.37 11.75
C GLY A 116 -4.75 -34.61 12.80
N PRO A 117 -5.45 -33.55 13.24
CA PRO A 117 -6.58 -33.69 14.15
C PRO A 117 -7.69 -34.50 13.49
N ILE A 118 -8.34 -35.35 14.29
CA ILE A 118 -9.46 -36.19 13.83
C ILE A 118 -10.56 -35.27 13.30
N GLY A 119 -11.02 -35.53 12.06
CA GLY A 119 -12.08 -34.75 11.40
C GLY A 119 -11.60 -33.61 10.50
N SER A 120 -10.29 -33.35 10.37
CA SER A 120 -9.79 -32.45 9.32
C SER A 120 -9.66 -33.20 7.99
N GLU A 121 -10.74 -33.29 7.22
CA GLU A 121 -10.73 -33.87 5.87
C GLU A 121 -10.15 -32.88 4.85
N LEU A 122 -8.89 -32.47 5.04
CA LEU A 122 -8.17 -31.70 4.04
C LEU A 122 -7.57 -32.66 2.99
N PRO A 123 -7.71 -32.38 1.68
CA PRO A 123 -7.06 -33.17 0.62
C PRO A 123 -5.58 -33.35 0.92
N ALA A 124 -5.01 -34.52 0.63
CA ALA A 124 -3.58 -34.75 0.86
C ALA A 124 -2.74 -33.76 0.03
N ALA A 125 -1.79 -33.08 0.67
CA ALA A 125 -0.82 -32.26 -0.05
C ALA A 125 0.20 -33.20 -0.70
N THR A 126 0.12 -33.34 -2.02
CA THR A 126 0.95 -34.29 -2.79
C THR A 126 2.04 -33.59 -3.59
N VAL A 127 1.77 -32.37 -4.05
CA VAL A 127 2.64 -31.62 -4.93
C VAL A 127 2.80 -30.18 -4.47
N PHE A 128 3.95 -29.61 -4.78
CA PHE A 128 4.20 -28.19 -4.63
C PHE A 128 3.27 -27.39 -5.54
N GLN A 129 2.71 -26.32 -5.01
CA GLN A 129 1.89 -25.38 -5.76
C GLN A 129 2.68 -24.08 -5.96
N PRO A 130 3.07 -23.73 -7.20
CA PRO A 130 3.71 -22.46 -7.50
C PRO A 130 2.70 -21.30 -7.43
N MET A 131 3.20 -20.07 -7.51
CA MET A 131 2.33 -18.90 -7.56
C MET A 131 1.55 -18.89 -8.90
N PRO A 132 0.22 -18.74 -8.88
CA PRO A 132 -0.57 -18.59 -10.09
C PRO A 132 -0.22 -17.28 -10.80
N GLU A 133 -0.14 -17.31 -12.13
CA GLU A 133 0.25 -16.15 -12.95
C GLU A 133 -0.69 -14.94 -12.74
N GLY A 134 -1.97 -15.19 -12.44
CA GLY A 134 -2.97 -14.15 -12.21
C GLY A 134 -2.83 -13.37 -10.90
N VAL A 135 -2.08 -13.89 -9.93
CA VAL A 135 -1.91 -13.26 -8.61
C VAL A 135 -1.01 -12.02 -8.69
N ILE A 136 0.07 -12.10 -9.47
CA ILE A 136 1.11 -11.05 -9.54
C ILE A 136 0.56 -9.72 -10.07
N PRO A 137 -0.20 -9.68 -11.19
CA PRO A 137 -0.78 -8.43 -11.70
C PRO A 137 -1.67 -7.73 -10.68
N VAL A 138 -2.53 -8.47 -9.97
CA VAL A 138 -3.44 -7.90 -8.96
C VAL A 138 -2.66 -7.31 -7.78
N LEU A 139 -1.66 -8.04 -7.26
CA LEU A 139 -0.82 -7.53 -6.17
C LEU A 139 -0.04 -6.30 -6.62
N LYS A 140 0.50 -6.29 -7.84
CA LYS A 140 1.22 -5.14 -8.42
C LYS A 140 0.34 -3.90 -8.49
N GLU A 141 -0.91 -4.02 -8.95
CA GLU A 141 -1.84 -2.89 -9.01
C GLU A 141 -2.17 -2.33 -7.62
N VAL A 142 -2.43 -3.20 -6.64
CA VAL A 142 -2.69 -2.74 -5.27
C VAL A 142 -1.45 -2.07 -4.68
N ILE A 143 -0.26 -2.66 -4.85
CA ILE A 143 1.01 -2.09 -4.38
C ILE A 143 1.22 -0.71 -5.02
N GLN A 144 0.94 -0.53 -6.31
CA GLN A 144 1.17 0.75 -6.98
C GLN A 144 0.41 1.92 -6.33
N TYR A 145 -0.81 1.69 -5.83
CA TYR A 145 -1.68 2.76 -5.35
C TYR A 145 -1.85 2.79 -3.82
N ALA A 146 -1.43 1.76 -3.09
CA ALA A 146 -1.59 1.67 -1.64
C ALA A 146 -0.65 2.63 -0.86
N ASP A 147 -0.85 2.76 0.45
CA ASP A 147 0.09 3.45 1.35
C ASP A 147 1.39 2.65 1.54
N ALA A 148 2.46 3.31 1.95
CA ALA A 148 3.80 2.70 2.07
C ALA A 148 3.83 1.45 2.97
N ALA A 149 3.06 1.43 4.07
CA ALA A 149 3.02 0.26 4.94
C ALA A 149 2.37 -0.92 4.22
N THR A 150 1.21 -0.71 3.58
CA THR A 150 0.55 -1.74 2.79
C THR A 150 1.41 -2.23 1.60
N GLN A 151 2.12 -1.31 0.93
CA GLN A 151 3.05 -1.65 -0.15
C GLN A 151 4.13 -2.63 0.31
N ASP A 152 4.79 -2.33 1.43
CA ASP A 152 5.82 -3.19 1.99
C ASP A 152 5.25 -4.56 2.38
N ARG A 153 4.07 -4.60 3.01
CA ARG A 153 3.42 -5.84 3.44
C ARG A 153 3.07 -6.76 2.26
N LEU A 154 2.44 -6.23 1.22
CA LEU A 154 2.11 -7.03 0.02
C LEU A 154 3.37 -7.46 -0.74
N SER A 155 4.39 -6.61 -0.80
CA SER A 155 5.69 -6.96 -1.37
C SER A 155 6.38 -8.07 -0.58
N ASN A 156 6.25 -8.07 0.74
CA ASN A 156 6.79 -9.13 1.60
C ASN A 156 6.13 -10.48 1.33
N ILE A 157 4.82 -10.55 1.05
CA ILE A 157 4.16 -11.80 0.63
C ILE A 157 4.86 -12.39 -0.60
N LEU A 158 5.04 -11.59 -1.65
CA LEU A 158 5.71 -12.01 -2.89
C LEU A 158 7.14 -12.45 -2.65
N ARG A 159 7.91 -11.65 -1.89
CA ARG A 159 9.32 -11.92 -1.59
C ARG A 159 9.48 -13.23 -0.81
N HIS A 160 8.69 -13.44 0.22
CA HIS A 160 8.70 -14.68 0.99
C HIS A 160 8.36 -15.87 0.09
N PHE A 161 7.31 -15.77 -0.73
CA PHE A 161 6.91 -16.83 -1.64
C PHE A 161 8.05 -17.21 -2.58
N GLN A 162 8.65 -16.23 -3.28
CA GLN A 162 9.74 -16.44 -4.22
C GLN A 162 10.98 -17.06 -3.55
N VAL A 163 11.32 -16.63 -2.33
CA VAL A 163 12.44 -17.21 -1.58
C VAL A 163 12.20 -18.68 -1.26
N PHE A 164 11.00 -19.06 -0.82
CA PHE A 164 10.71 -20.46 -0.48
C PHE A 164 10.54 -21.34 -1.72
N GLU A 165 9.99 -20.80 -2.79
CA GLU A 165 9.95 -21.46 -4.09
C GLU A 165 11.37 -21.76 -4.62
N ALA A 166 12.25 -20.75 -4.61
CA ALA A 166 13.64 -20.92 -5.06
C ALA A 166 14.43 -21.92 -4.20
N ARG A 167 14.24 -21.90 -2.87
CA ARG A 167 14.90 -22.84 -1.95
C ARG A 167 14.51 -24.29 -2.17
N ARG A 168 13.34 -24.55 -2.75
CA ARG A 168 12.88 -25.90 -3.05
C ARG A 168 13.63 -26.52 -4.23
N VAL A 169 14.07 -25.69 -5.18
CA VAL A 169 14.86 -26.13 -6.34
C VAL A 169 16.27 -26.51 -5.85
N GLY A 170 16.43 -27.77 -5.44
CA GLY A 170 17.73 -28.35 -5.03
C GLY A 170 17.82 -28.89 -3.61
N ALA A 171 16.74 -28.86 -2.82
CA ALA A 171 16.74 -29.41 -1.47
C ALA A 171 16.16 -30.83 -1.42
N GLU A 172 16.82 -31.73 -0.68
CA GLU A 172 16.24 -33.04 -0.34
C GLU A 172 14.94 -32.88 0.46
N ILE A 173 13.98 -33.76 0.19
CA ILE A 173 12.68 -33.74 0.85
C ILE A 173 12.79 -34.39 2.23
N ALA A 174 13.27 -33.64 3.23
CA ALA A 174 13.13 -34.02 4.63
C ALA A 174 11.68 -33.81 5.11
N LEU A 175 11.14 -34.84 5.77
CA LEU A 175 9.84 -34.80 6.45
C LEU A 175 10.03 -34.58 7.96
N LEU A 176 9.08 -33.88 8.57
CA LEU A 176 9.01 -33.63 10.00
C LEU A 176 8.22 -34.74 10.68
N GLU A 177 8.91 -35.48 11.53
CA GLU A 177 8.32 -36.51 12.37
C GLU A 177 7.81 -35.92 13.70
N PRO A 178 6.69 -36.42 14.24
CA PRO A 178 6.15 -35.97 15.52
C PRO A 178 7.07 -36.41 16.68
N MET A 179 6.97 -35.71 17.82
CA MET A 179 7.68 -36.00 19.07
C MET A 179 9.22 -35.93 19.00
N VAL A 180 9.79 -35.52 17.86
CA VAL A 180 11.23 -35.31 17.73
C VAL A 180 11.64 -34.02 18.45
N THR A 181 12.59 -34.14 19.37
CA THR A 181 13.14 -33.04 20.19
C THR A 181 14.51 -32.56 19.72
N GLN A 182 15.22 -33.34 18.89
CA GLN A 182 16.52 -33.00 18.34
C GLN A 182 16.52 -33.24 16.83
N GLY A 183 17.03 -32.28 16.06
CA GLY A 183 16.99 -32.32 14.60
C GLY A 183 18.38 -32.34 13.99
N GLN A 184 18.50 -32.98 12.83
CA GLN A 184 19.66 -32.81 11.95
C GLN A 184 19.51 -31.51 11.14
N LEU A 185 20.54 -31.15 10.37
CA LEU A 185 20.50 -29.96 9.49
C LEU A 185 19.28 -29.97 8.55
N SER A 186 18.94 -31.14 8.00
CA SER A 186 17.77 -31.35 7.16
C SER A 186 16.45 -31.02 7.88
N THR A 187 16.31 -31.42 9.15
CA THR A 187 15.17 -31.08 10.00
C THR A 187 15.06 -29.58 10.22
N TYR A 188 16.18 -28.88 10.47
CA TYR A 188 16.17 -27.43 10.64
C TYR A 188 15.78 -26.68 9.36
N ASN A 189 16.21 -27.17 8.20
CA ASN A 189 15.80 -26.61 6.92
C ASN A 189 14.29 -26.79 6.68
N ALA A 190 13.77 -27.99 6.94
CA ALA A 190 12.33 -28.27 6.85
C ALA A 190 11.51 -27.40 7.82
N ILE A 191 11.95 -27.27 9.08
CA ILE A 191 11.34 -26.35 10.07
C ILE A 191 11.34 -24.91 9.56
N SER A 192 12.46 -24.45 9.01
CA SER A 192 12.55 -23.09 8.49
C SER A 192 11.61 -22.86 7.30
N GLU A 193 11.42 -23.86 6.44
CA GLU A 193 10.51 -23.80 5.30
C GLU A 193 9.04 -23.77 5.75
N VAL A 194 8.63 -24.65 6.66
CA VAL A 194 7.22 -24.67 7.14
C VAL A 194 6.86 -23.42 7.91
N LEU A 195 7.77 -22.88 8.72
CA LEU A 195 7.59 -21.57 9.37
C LEU A 195 7.49 -20.44 8.34
N GLY A 196 8.22 -20.58 7.23
CA GLY A 196 8.15 -19.67 6.10
C GLY A 196 6.77 -19.62 5.44
N TRP A 197 6.23 -20.79 5.09
CA TRP A 197 4.88 -20.90 4.54
C TRP A 197 3.80 -20.46 5.54
N ALA A 198 3.99 -20.76 6.82
CA ALA A 198 3.09 -20.31 7.88
C ALA A 198 3.09 -18.77 8.01
N ALA A 199 4.25 -18.13 7.83
CA ALA A 199 4.36 -16.68 7.78
C ALA A 199 3.67 -16.10 6.54
N VAL A 200 3.86 -16.67 5.34
CA VAL A 200 3.14 -16.26 4.12
C VAL A 200 1.62 -16.31 4.31
N TYR A 201 1.12 -17.38 4.93
CA TYR A 201 -0.28 -17.52 5.29
C TYR A 201 -0.72 -16.41 6.25
N ALA A 202 -0.02 -16.23 7.36
CA ALA A 202 -0.39 -15.26 8.39
C ALA A 202 -0.37 -13.80 7.87
N ILE A 203 0.62 -13.43 7.03
CA ILE A 203 0.67 -12.11 6.40
C ILE A 203 -0.54 -11.94 5.46
N SER A 204 -0.81 -12.93 4.62
CA SER A 204 -1.95 -12.92 3.70
C SER A 204 -3.29 -12.83 4.46
N GLU A 205 -3.44 -13.57 5.56
CA GLU A 205 -4.62 -13.53 6.42
C GLU A 205 -4.82 -12.13 7.02
N SER A 206 -3.74 -11.50 7.50
CA SER A 206 -3.79 -10.15 8.08
C SER A 206 -4.23 -9.09 7.07
N ALA A 207 -4.00 -9.32 5.78
CA ALA A 207 -4.36 -8.40 4.70
C ALA A 207 -5.85 -8.38 4.36
N PHE A 208 -6.65 -9.37 4.79
CA PHE A 208 -8.09 -9.42 4.47
C PHE A 208 -8.89 -8.23 5.03
N ARG A 209 -8.50 -7.64 6.17
CA ARG A 209 -9.19 -6.45 6.70
C ARG A 209 -8.98 -5.25 5.79
N PHE A 210 -7.77 -5.07 5.28
CA PHE A 210 -7.46 -4.06 4.29
C PHE A 210 -8.21 -4.33 2.99
N ALA A 211 -8.13 -5.57 2.47
CA ALA A 211 -8.77 -5.98 1.22
C ALA A 211 -10.29 -5.75 1.21
N ARG A 212 -10.96 -5.91 2.37
CA ARG A 212 -12.40 -5.65 2.53
C ARG A 212 -12.75 -4.17 2.81
N GLY A 213 -11.75 -3.28 2.87
CA GLY A 213 -11.95 -1.87 3.18
C GLY A 213 -12.30 -1.58 4.65
N ILE A 214 -12.09 -2.53 5.56
CA ILE A 214 -12.33 -2.37 7.00
C ILE A 214 -11.16 -1.63 7.67
N SER A 215 -9.95 -1.83 7.16
CA SER A 215 -8.72 -1.14 7.60
C SER A 215 -8.16 -0.29 6.46
N SER A 216 -7.55 0.85 6.81
CA SER A 216 -6.83 1.69 5.84
C SER A 216 -5.49 1.10 5.43
N SER A 217 -4.89 0.26 6.28
CA SER A 217 -3.59 -0.37 6.04
C SER A 217 -3.52 -1.80 6.58
N ILE A 218 -2.52 -2.56 6.11
CA ILE A 218 -2.18 -3.90 6.62
C ILE A 218 -1.31 -3.75 7.89
N PRO A 219 -1.52 -4.57 8.94
CA PRO A 219 -0.66 -4.58 10.13
C PRO A 219 0.82 -4.77 9.75
N SER A 220 1.71 -4.02 10.40
CA SER A 220 3.15 -4.00 10.08
C SER A 220 3.90 -5.27 10.47
N ALA A 221 3.31 -6.12 11.32
CA ALA A 221 3.92 -7.37 11.80
C ALA A 221 2.84 -8.40 12.14
N ILE A 222 3.17 -9.68 11.97
CA ILE A 222 2.44 -10.83 12.53
C ILE A 222 3.03 -11.26 13.87
N GLY A 223 2.19 -11.83 14.72
CA GLY A 223 2.61 -12.46 15.98
C GLY A 223 2.77 -13.97 15.86
N ALA A 224 3.35 -14.58 16.90
CA ALA A 224 3.44 -16.04 16.99
C ALA A 224 2.06 -16.72 16.99
N ALA A 225 1.03 -16.05 17.53
CA ALA A 225 -0.34 -16.55 17.53
C ALA A 225 -0.92 -16.69 16.11
N ASP A 226 -0.60 -15.76 15.20
CA ASP A 226 -1.04 -15.81 13.81
C ASP A 226 -0.37 -16.97 13.07
N VAL A 227 0.93 -17.17 13.32
CA VAL A 227 1.68 -18.31 12.77
C VAL A 227 1.14 -19.64 13.31
N ARG A 228 0.83 -19.74 14.61
CA ARG A 228 0.17 -20.93 15.18
C ARG A 228 -1.18 -21.21 14.52
N ARG A 229 -1.97 -20.17 14.27
CA ARG A 229 -3.25 -20.30 13.56
C ARG A 229 -3.05 -20.85 12.15
N ALA A 230 -1.99 -20.44 11.45
CA ALA A 230 -1.66 -20.99 10.13
C ALA A 230 -1.46 -22.51 10.15
N PHE A 231 -0.71 -23.03 11.14
CA PHE A 231 -0.55 -24.48 11.33
C PHE A 231 -1.88 -25.17 11.64
N PHE A 232 -2.68 -24.58 12.53
CA PHE A 232 -4.00 -25.12 12.85
C PHE A 232 -4.91 -25.17 11.63
N SER A 233 -4.97 -24.10 10.82
CA SER A 233 -5.74 -24.05 9.57
C SER A 233 -5.25 -25.05 8.53
N ALA A 234 -3.96 -25.43 8.57
CA ALA A 234 -3.39 -26.49 7.75
C ALA A 234 -3.59 -27.91 8.34
N GLY A 235 -4.31 -28.05 9.46
CA GLY A 235 -4.56 -29.33 10.12
C GLY A 235 -3.33 -29.90 10.82
N ILE A 236 -2.42 -29.05 11.29
CA ILE A 236 -1.21 -29.46 12.01
C ILE A 236 -1.28 -29.00 13.46
N VAL A 237 -1.18 -29.96 14.38
CA VAL A 237 -1.14 -29.75 15.82
C VAL A 237 0.32 -29.52 16.22
N LEU A 238 0.69 -28.26 16.51
CA LEU A 238 2.08 -27.87 16.78
C LEU A 238 2.65 -28.53 18.02
N GLU A 239 1.82 -28.83 18.99
CA GLU A 239 2.16 -29.52 20.24
C GLU A 239 2.75 -30.90 19.97
N SER A 240 2.42 -31.51 18.83
CA SER A 240 3.01 -32.77 18.38
C SER A 240 4.44 -32.63 17.84
N TYR A 241 4.94 -31.40 17.65
CA TYR A 241 6.23 -31.08 17.05
C TYR A 241 7.02 -30.13 17.95
N PRO A 242 7.54 -30.60 19.10
CA PRO A 242 8.14 -29.74 20.13
C PRO A 242 9.34 -28.93 19.62
N LEU A 243 10.16 -29.49 18.72
CA LEU A 243 11.28 -28.77 18.11
C LEU A 243 10.82 -27.60 17.22
N LEU A 244 9.70 -27.77 16.49
CA LEU A 244 9.11 -26.73 15.66
C LEU A 244 8.53 -25.61 16.55
N GLU A 245 7.84 -25.96 17.63
CA GLU A 245 7.30 -24.99 18.58
C GLU A 245 8.40 -24.19 19.30
N GLN A 246 9.48 -24.86 19.72
CA GLN A 246 10.64 -24.20 20.31
C GLN A 246 11.24 -23.18 19.33
N ARG A 247 11.38 -23.55 18.06
CA ARG A 247 11.93 -22.66 17.02
C ARG A 247 11.00 -21.50 16.68
N LEU A 248 9.69 -21.73 16.64
CA LEU A 248 8.70 -20.68 16.49
C LEU A 248 8.82 -19.65 17.62
N THR A 249 8.90 -20.13 18.86
CA THR A 249 9.00 -19.27 20.05
C THR A 249 10.29 -18.46 20.05
N ALA A 250 11.43 -19.10 19.72
CA ALA A 250 12.71 -18.41 19.59
C ALA A 250 12.66 -17.29 18.52
N ARG A 251 12.14 -17.60 17.31
CA ARG A 251 11.99 -16.60 16.25
C ARG A 251 11.06 -15.46 16.64
N ALA A 252 9.99 -15.75 17.38
CA ALA A 252 9.07 -14.73 17.88
C ALA A 252 9.75 -13.78 18.86
N GLN A 253 10.54 -14.30 19.80
CA GLN A 253 11.28 -13.49 20.78
C GLN A 253 12.34 -12.60 20.11
N GLU A 254 12.95 -13.08 19.03
CA GLU A 254 13.96 -12.34 18.27
C GLU A 254 13.34 -11.39 17.22
N GLY A 255 12.00 -11.38 17.05
CA GLY A 255 11.35 -10.59 16.00
C GLY A 255 11.60 -11.09 14.57
N ARG A 256 12.02 -12.35 14.40
CA ARG A 256 12.41 -13.01 13.14
C ARG A 256 11.34 -13.96 12.59
N LEU A 257 10.07 -13.73 12.89
CA LEU A 257 8.97 -14.49 12.29
C LEU A 257 8.84 -14.21 10.79
N GLU A 258 9.15 -12.97 10.41
CA GLU A 258 9.15 -12.48 9.05
C GLU A 258 10.59 -12.20 8.61
N LEU A 259 10.86 -12.33 7.31
CA LEU A 259 12.13 -11.91 6.74
C LEU A 259 12.07 -10.38 6.63
N ARG A 260 12.71 -9.68 7.55
CA ARG A 260 12.94 -8.23 7.44
C ARG A 260 14.18 -8.02 6.59
N TRP A 261 14.06 -7.15 5.58
CA TRP A 261 15.12 -6.88 4.60
C TRP A 261 15.69 -5.46 4.72
N ASN A 262 15.27 -4.69 5.73
CA ASN A 262 15.63 -3.28 5.92
C ASN A 262 16.69 -3.08 7.02
N ASP A 263 17.34 -4.16 7.46
CA ASP A 263 18.50 -4.16 8.38
C ASP A 263 19.75 -4.57 7.61
#